data_AF-A0A2V7F5B3-F1
#
_entry.id   AF-A0A2V7F5B3-F1
#
_cell.length_a   1.000
_cell.length_b   1.000
_cell.length_c   1.000
_cell.angle_alpha   90.00
_cell.angle_beta   90.00
_cell.angle_gamma   90.00
#
_symmetry.space_group_name_H-M   'P 1'
#
loop_
_entity.id
_entity.type
_entity.pdbx_description
1 polymer ?
#
loop_
_entity_poly.entity_id
_entity_poly.type
_entity_poly.pdbx_seq_one_letter_code
_entity_poly.pdbx_strand_id
1 'polypeptide(L)'
;MLRGHQITIKGLVNELYLDDLRDKTHRGLTGRALKGLSTGGRLFGYRTTRGDEGAQWIVFPSEAEIVRRIFSMYAEGLSVKAIAVRLNMEGVPFPAKVTRRGPMRRAWAISTIYTILMNEKYVGRWVWNKAMFVKDPETGKRTAVLRPKDDWVIEDRPDLTIVAGDLWKRVQEQLRIVRAAYGAAGKQKRPRGKAPELHSRHLLSGLIRCGICGARITIQASQRKKNGRVYRYGRYRCSFHMTKGSSVCWNSMSIRQQDLETKLVGKFRDALTPEMIDYLVTATNQTLSVLHGATPHEVEILAEERRHIEGELSNLVAFVAKGDVSSPRLREEIGIREQRLAELGLQLERLRGAATPAPLQINRTWVQEQVLQLNELLSKNPAGARREIQKHIEDLRIAPAPEMGERVIQVTGRAKVDGLLRGEEAVRLQLVAGAGFEPATFGLRLVLARRHSTILIQARLVLDARL
;
A
#
# COMPACT_ATOMS: atom_id res chain seq x y z
N MET A 1 38.36 14.59 14.26
CA MET A 1 38.32 14.71 12.78
C MET A 1 38.82 13.47 12.03
N LEU A 2 39.89 12.78 12.44
CA LEU A 2 40.49 11.65 11.70
C LEU A 2 39.59 10.40 11.47
N ARG A 3 38.62 10.10 12.35
CA ARG A 3 37.69 8.98 12.17
C ARG A 3 36.65 9.21 11.06
N GLY A 4 36.27 10.46 10.79
CA GLY A 4 35.32 10.79 9.72
C GLY A 4 35.92 10.53 8.33
N HIS A 5 37.15 10.99 8.10
CA HIS A 5 37.86 10.80 6.82
C HIS A 5 38.15 9.33 6.51
N GLN A 6 38.47 8.50 7.52
CA GLN A 6 38.65 7.05 7.32
C GLN A 6 37.36 6.33 6.88
N ILE A 7 36.19 6.76 7.37
CA ILE A 7 34.89 6.19 6.96
C ILE A 7 34.57 6.61 5.52
N THR A 8 34.83 7.87 5.15
CA THR A 8 34.62 8.38 3.79
C THR A 8 35.51 7.67 2.76
N ILE A 9 36.80 7.46 3.06
CA ILE A 9 37.73 6.76 2.16
C ILE A 9 37.34 5.29 2.01
N LYS A 10 36.98 4.58 3.10
CA LYS A 10 36.49 3.20 3.02
C LYS A 10 35.18 3.10 2.23
N GLY A 11 34.30 4.11 2.34
CA GLY A 11 33.08 4.21 1.53
C GLY A 11 33.40 4.30 0.04
N LEU A 12 34.30 5.19 -0.35
CA LEU A 12 34.71 5.38 -1.75
C LEU A 12 35.38 4.13 -2.33
N VAL A 13 36.30 3.50 -1.60
CA VAL A 13 36.98 2.27 -2.03
C VAL A 13 35.99 1.13 -2.23
N ASN A 14 34.98 1.01 -1.36
CA ASN A 14 33.93 0.02 -1.51
C ASN A 14 33.05 0.28 -2.74
N GLU A 15 32.71 1.55 -3.04
CA GLU A 15 31.95 1.87 -4.25
C GLU A 15 32.72 1.56 -5.53
N LEU A 16 34.00 1.96 -5.60
CA LEU A 16 34.88 1.63 -6.74
C LEU A 16 35.02 0.11 -6.92
N TYR A 17 35.15 -0.64 -5.82
CA TYR A 17 35.20 -2.10 -5.87
C TYR A 17 33.89 -2.72 -6.37
N LEU A 18 32.74 -2.19 -5.97
CA LEU A 18 31.44 -2.65 -6.44
C LEU A 18 31.25 -2.41 -7.94
N ASP A 19 31.71 -1.28 -8.47
CA ASP A 19 31.64 -0.97 -9.89
C ASP A 19 32.61 -1.85 -10.71
N ASP A 20 33.85 -2.03 -10.27
CA ASP A 20 34.79 -2.96 -10.94
C ASP A 20 34.26 -4.41 -10.91
N LEU A 21 33.68 -4.86 -9.79
CA LEU A 21 33.06 -6.18 -9.69
C LEU A 21 31.88 -6.31 -10.66
N ARG A 22 31.05 -5.27 -10.79
CA ARG A 22 29.92 -5.23 -11.72
C ARG A 22 30.41 -5.38 -13.16
N ASP A 23 31.46 -4.67 -13.54
CA ASP A 23 31.98 -4.65 -14.89
C ASP A 23 32.72 -5.95 -15.22
N LYS A 24 33.49 -6.51 -14.29
CA LYS A 24 34.08 -7.87 -14.41
C LYS A 24 33.01 -8.95 -14.57
N THR A 25 31.94 -8.88 -13.76
CA THR A 25 30.82 -9.83 -13.84
C THR A 25 30.09 -9.70 -15.19
N HIS A 26 29.81 -8.47 -15.63
CA HIS A 26 29.16 -8.22 -16.90
C HIS A 26 30.00 -8.70 -18.09
N ARG A 27 31.32 -8.44 -18.08
CA ARG A 27 32.26 -8.99 -19.08
C ARG A 27 32.26 -10.51 -19.10
N GLY A 28 32.31 -11.17 -17.94
CA GLY A 28 32.25 -12.63 -17.85
C GLY A 28 30.94 -13.20 -18.38
N LEU A 29 29.80 -12.56 -18.09
CA LEU A 29 28.49 -12.96 -18.63
C LEU A 29 28.39 -12.69 -20.13
N THR A 30 29.00 -11.62 -20.63
CA THR A 30 29.07 -11.30 -22.06
C THR A 30 29.85 -12.37 -22.80
N GLY A 31 31.02 -12.78 -22.29
CA GLY A 31 31.80 -13.87 -22.87
C GLY A 31 31.03 -15.19 -22.93
N ARG A 32 30.25 -15.51 -21.89
CA ARG A 32 29.36 -16.68 -21.91
C ARG A 32 28.23 -16.55 -22.93
N ALA A 33 27.62 -15.37 -23.06
CA ALA A 33 26.57 -15.12 -24.04
C ALA A 33 27.07 -15.24 -25.48
N LEU A 34 28.27 -14.73 -25.77
CA LEU A 34 28.89 -14.82 -27.11
C LEU A 34 29.24 -16.26 -27.49
N LYS A 35 29.55 -17.12 -26.52
CA LYS A 35 29.77 -18.56 -26.71
C LYS A 35 28.47 -19.38 -26.70
N GLY A 36 27.31 -18.74 -26.60
CA GLY A 36 26.01 -19.42 -26.50
C GLY A 36 25.83 -20.28 -25.25
N LEU A 37 26.59 -20.00 -24.20
CA LEU A 37 26.49 -20.65 -22.90
C LEU A 37 25.43 -19.96 -22.04
N SER A 38 24.96 -20.67 -21.02
CA SER A 38 24.03 -20.11 -20.06
C SER A 38 24.66 -18.97 -19.27
N THR A 39 24.03 -17.80 -19.33
CA THR A 39 24.33 -16.65 -18.47
C THR A 39 23.60 -16.71 -17.12
N GLY A 40 23.10 -17.90 -16.74
CA GLY A 40 22.29 -18.12 -15.56
C GLY A 40 20.80 -17.82 -15.76
N GLY A 41 20.06 -17.80 -14.64
CA GLY A 41 18.59 -17.67 -14.65
C GLY A 41 17.87 -18.99 -14.95
N ARG A 42 16.54 -18.97 -14.88
CA ARG A 42 15.67 -20.12 -15.22
C ARG A 42 14.68 -19.67 -16.29
N LEU A 43 14.47 -20.51 -17.30
CA LEU A 43 13.49 -20.31 -18.33
C LEU A 43 12.62 -21.57 -18.45
N PHE A 44 11.30 -21.42 -18.36
CA PHE A 44 10.37 -22.54 -18.43
C PHE A 44 10.45 -23.21 -19.80
N GLY A 45 10.51 -24.54 -19.87
CA GLY A 45 10.77 -25.28 -21.10
C GLY A 45 12.25 -25.60 -21.35
N TYR A 46 13.15 -25.03 -20.55
CA TYR A 46 14.59 -25.22 -20.69
C TYR A 46 15.26 -25.52 -19.34
N ARG A 47 16.38 -26.24 -19.40
CA ARG A 47 17.28 -26.45 -18.26
C ARG A 47 18.71 -26.16 -18.64
N THR A 48 19.55 -26.01 -17.63
CA THR A 48 20.99 -25.90 -17.80
C THR A 48 21.65 -27.21 -17.42
N THR A 49 22.49 -27.75 -18.30
CA THR A 49 23.38 -28.88 -18.00
C THR A 49 24.83 -28.41 -17.92
N ARG A 50 25.71 -29.18 -17.29
CA ARG A 50 27.15 -28.91 -17.29
C ARG A 50 27.74 -29.42 -18.60
N GLY A 51 28.33 -28.53 -19.39
CA GLY A 51 29.15 -28.87 -20.55
C GLY A 51 30.62 -28.54 -20.29
N ASP A 52 31.48 -28.88 -21.25
CA ASP A 52 32.94 -28.77 -21.13
C ASP A 52 33.40 -27.32 -20.98
N GLU A 53 32.83 -26.41 -21.76
CA GLU A 53 33.14 -24.97 -21.70
C GLU A 53 32.29 -24.20 -20.67
N GLY A 54 31.35 -24.88 -20.00
CA GLY A 54 30.44 -24.27 -19.03
C GLY A 54 29.00 -24.76 -19.15
N ALA A 55 28.10 -24.10 -18.41
CA ALA A 55 26.70 -24.52 -18.38
C ALA A 55 26.01 -24.23 -19.72
N GLN A 56 25.43 -25.24 -20.35
CA GLN A 56 24.72 -25.15 -21.64
C GLN A 56 23.21 -25.25 -21.46
N TRP A 57 22.43 -24.64 -22.35
CA TRP A 57 20.98 -24.77 -22.37
C TRP A 57 20.56 -26.05 -23.07
N ILE A 58 19.56 -26.74 -22.53
CA ILE A 58 18.89 -27.88 -23.15
C ILE A 58 17.38 -27.71 -23.07
N VAL A 59 16.66 -28.21 -24.06
CA VAL A 59 15.20 -28.29 -24.03
C VAL A 59 14.78 -29.32 -22.97
N PHE A 60 13.81 -28.97 -22.13
CA PHE A 60 13.24 -29.89 -21.16
C PHE A 60 11.86 -30.36 -21.64
N PRO A 61 11.73 -31.60 -22.15
CA PRO A 61 10.58 -32.02 -22.96
C PRO A 61 9.21 -31.80 -22.31
N SER A 62 9.07 -32.12 -21.02
CA SER A 62 7.77 -32.01 -20.32
C SER A 62 7.30 -30.57 -20.16
N GLU A 63 8.20 -29.62 -19.87
CA GLU A 63 7.84 -28.19 -19.84
C GLU A 63 7.70 -27.60 -21.24
N ALA A 64 8.51 -28.07 -22.20
CA ALA A 64 8.45 -27.65 -23.60
C ALA A 64 7.09 -27.97 -24.22
N GLU A 65 6.50 -29.12 -23.89
CA GLU A 65 5.16 -29.49 -24.36
C GLU A 65 4.08 -28.55 -23.83
N ILE A 66 4.18 -28.15 -22.55
CA ILE A 66 3.28 -27.15 -21.97
C ILE A 66 3.43 -25.80 -22.71
N VAL A 67 4.65 -25.42 -23.09
CA VAL A 67 4.88 -24.20 -23.89
C VAL A 67 4.22 -24.32 -25.26
N ARG A 68 4.43 -25.41 -26.00
CA ARG A 68 3.77 -25.64 -27.31
C ARG A 68 2.26 -25.54 -27.18
N ARG A 69 1.70 -26.20 -26.18
CA ARG A 69 0.27 -26.16 -25.87
C ARG A 69 -0.24 -24.75 -25.57
N ILE A 70 0.53 -23.92 -24.86
CA ILE A 70 0.19 -22.51 -24.63
C ILE A 70 0.11 -21.73 -25.95
N PHE A 71 1.08 -21.92 -26.85
CA PHE A 71 1.08 -21.27 -28.16
C PHE A 71 -0.10 -21.74 -29.03
N SER A 72 -0.37 -23.04 -29.08
CA SER A 72 -1.50 -23.61 -29.83
C SER A 72 -2.84 -23.08 -29.32
N MET A 73 -3.10 -23.14 -28.01
CA MET A 73 -4.33 -22.61 -27.43
C MET A 73 -4.54 -21.12 -27.74
N TYR A 74 -3.48 -20.32 -27.72
CA TYR A 74 -3.60 -18.90 -28.09
C TYR A 74 -3.88 -18.72 -29.58
N ALA A 75 -3.22 -19.50 -30.44
CA ALA A 75 -3.46 -19.48 -31.88
C ALA A 75 -4.87 -19.96 -32.27
N GLU A 76 -5.50 -20.80 -31.44
CA GLU A 76 -6.92 -21.21 -31.53
C GLU A 76 -7.90 -20.13 -31.03
N GLY A 77 -7.39 -18.98 -30.58
CA GLY A 77 -8.21 -17.83 -30.17
C GLY A 77 -8.52 -17.74 -28.68
N LEU A 78 -7.95 -18.62 -27.83
CA LEU A 78 -8.12 -18.48 -26.39
C LEU A 78 -7.38 -17.24 -25.86
N SER A 79 -8.07 -16.45 -25.04
CA SER A 79 -7.42 -15.34 -24.35
C SER A 79 -6.34 -15.84 -23.38
N VAL A 80 -5.30 -15.01 -23.15
CA VAL A 80 -4.24 -15.25 -22.14
C VAL A 80 -4.81 -15.60 -20.76
N LYS A 81 -5.96 -15.00 -20.40
CA LYS A 81 -6.67 -15.32 -19.16
C LYS A 81 -7.29 -16.71 -19.20
N ALA A 82 -8.00 -17.06 -20.27
CA ALA A 82 -8.62 -18.37 -20.44
C ALA A 82 -7.58 -19.49 -20.38
N ILE A 83 -6.42 -19.29 -21.03
CA ILE A 83 -5.28 -20.22 -20.97
C ILE A 83 -4.80 -20.41 -19.52
N ALA A 84 -4.55 -19.33 -18.78
CA ALA A 84 -4.10 -19.42 -17.40
C ALA A 84 -5.12 -20.15 -16.50
N VAL A 85 -6.41 -19.87 -16.67
CA VAL A 85 -7.50 -20.53 -15.93
C VAL A 85 -7.55 -22.01 -16.26
N ARG A 86 -7.51 -22.38 -17.54
CA ARG A 86 -7.54 -23.77 -18.00
C ARG A 86 -6.37 -24.58 -17.42
N LEU A 87 -5.15 -24.07 -17.54
CA LEU A 87 -3.96 -24.73 -16.98
C LEU A 87 -4.04 -24.88 -15.45
N ASN A 88 -4.62 -23.91 -14.75
CA ASN A 88 -4.85 -24.01 -13.30
C ASN A 88 -5.95 -24.99 -12.93
N MET A 89 -6.97 -25.16 -13.77
CA MET A 89 -8.04 -26.16 -13.55
C MET A 89 -7.51 -27.57 -13.72
N GLU A 90 -6.63 -27.78 -14.69
CA GLU A 90 -5.99 -29.07 -14.99
C GLU A 90 -4.80 -29.41 -14.07
N GLY A 91 -4.42 -28.51 -13.17
CA GLY A 91 -3.29 -28.73 -12.26
C GLY A 91 -1.91 -28.75 -12.94
N VAL A 92 -1.76 -28.14 -14.12
CA VAL A 92 -0.51 -28.16 -14.89
C VAL A 92 0.63 -27.47 -14.12
N PRO A 93 1.83 -28.08 -14.01
CA PRO A 93 2.99 -27.47 -13.37
C PRO A 93 3.31 -26.09 -13.95
N PHE A 94 3.59 -25.11 -13.09
CA PHE A 94 3.86 -23.73 -13.48
C PHE A 94 5.29 -23.30 -13.10
N PRO A 95 5.86 -22.29 -13.78
CA PRO A 95 7.19 -21.77 -13.45
C PRO A 95 7.19 -21.06 -12.09
N ALA A 96 7.47 -21.81 -11.03
CA ALA A 96 7.58 -21.31 -9.67
C ALA A 96 9.06 -21.15 -9.29
N LYS A 97 9.43 -19.94 -8.83
CA LYS A 97 10.66 -19.78 -8.05
C LYS A 97 10.37 -20.24 -6.62
N VAL A 98 10.97 -21.34 -6.20
CA VAL A 98 10.95 -21.77 -4.79
C VAL A 98 11.85 -20.80 -4.01
N THR A 99 11.29 -20.19 -2.99
CA THR A 99 12.03 -19.34 -2.03
C THR A 99 12.03 -20.03 -0.66
N ARG A 100 12.86 -19.57 0.29
CA ARG A 100 12.82 -20.05 1.68
C ARG A 100 11.42 -19.93 2.33
N ARG A 101 10.54 -19.07 1.80
CA ARG A 101 9.16 -18.88 2.26
C ARG A 101 8.12 -19.65 1.41
N GLY A 102 8.56 -20.64 0.64
CA GLY A 102 7.73 -21.39 -0.31
C GLY A 102 7.73 -20.80 -1.72
N PRO A 103 6.90 -21.32 -2.64
CA PRO A 103 6.86 -20.87 -4.02
C PRO A 103 6.29 -19.45 -4.11
N MET A 104 7.02 -18.55 -4.78
CA MET A 104 6.63 -17.14 -4.94
C MET A 104 5.33 -16.98 -5.77
N ARG A 105 4.97 -18.00 -6.55
CA ARG A 105 3.74 -18.09 -7.33
C ARG A 105 2.95 -19.30 -6.86
N ARG A 106 1.61 -19.18 -6.87
CA ARG A 106 0.69 -20.23 -6.42
C ARG A 106 -0.10 -20.89 -7.55
N ALA A 107 0.04 -20.39 -8.79
CA ALA A 107 -0.73 -20.82 -9.97
C ALA A 107 -0.23 -20.05 -11.21
N TRP A 108 -0.60 -20.52 -12.40
CA TRP A 108 -0.50 -19.78 -13.65
C TRP A 108 -1.17 -18.42 -13.53
N ALA A 109 -0.47 -17.38 -13.98
CA ALA A 109 -0.95 -16.01 -13.98
C ALA A 109 -0.90 -15.45 -15.40
N ILE A 110 -1.83 -14.55 -15.71
CA ILE A 110 -1.97 -13.87 -17.01
C ILE A 110 -0.63 -13.31 -17.50
N SER A 111 0.13 -12.65 -16.63
CA SER A 111 1.45 -12.10 -16.97
C SER A 111 2.47 -13.16 -17.36
N THR A 112 2.38 -14.37 -16.79
CA THR A 112 3.26 -15.50 -17.12
C THR A 112 3.02 -15.97 -18.54
N ILE A 113 1.76 -16.21 -18.89
CA ILE A 113 1.36 -16.66 -20.21
C ILE A 113 1.77 -15.61 -21.24
N TYR A 114 1.51 -14.32 -20.95
CA TYR A 114 1.94 -13.23 -21.82
C TYR A 114 3.46 -13.17 -22.00
N THR A 115 4.25 -13.33 -20.92
CA THR A 115 5.71 -13.38 -21.02
C THR A 115 6.19 -14.57 -21.85
N ILE A 116 5.55 -15.73 -21.75
CA ILE A 116 5.89 -16.90 -22.57
C ILE A 116 5.62 -16.62 -24.05
N LEU A 117 4.43 -16.12 -24.39
CA LEU A 117 4.05 -15.83 -25.78
C LEU A 117 4.93 -14.75 -26.43
N MET A 118 5.50 -13.82 -25.65
CA MET A 118 6.37 -12.75 -26.16
C MET A 118 7.86 -13.12 -26.22
N ASN A 119 8.27 -14.28 -25.72
CA ASN A 119 9.69 -14.61 -25.58
C ASN A 119 10.25 -15.31 -26.83
N GLU A 120 11.04 -14.56 -27.60
CA GLU A 120 11.68 -15.00 -28.86
C GLU A 120 12.59 -16.22 -28.70
N LYS A 121 13.05 -16.53 -27.47
CA LYS A 121 13.85 -17.73 -27.22
C LYS A 121 13.14 -19.03 -27.60
N TYR A 122 11.81 -19.05 -27.52
CA TYR A 122 11.02 -20.24 -27.87
C TYR A 122 11.03 -20.58 -29.36
N VAL A 123 11.35 -19.62 -30.23
CA VAL A 123 11.53 -19.82 -31.67
C VAL A 123 13.01 -19.90 -32.06
N GLY A 124 13.90 -20.14 -31.08
CA GLY A 124 15.33 -20.30 -31.33
C GLY A 124 16.11 -18.97 -31.41
N ARG A 125 15.48 -17.80 -31.21
CA ARG A 125 16.19 -16.52 -31.24
C ARG A 125 16.60 -16.08 -29.83
N TRP A 126 17.88 -16.27 -29.49
CA TRP A 126 18.42 -16.00 -28.16
C TRP A 126 19.01 -14.61 -28.06
N VAL A 127 18.27 -13.73 -27.39
CA VAL A 127 18.72 -12.35 -27.17
C VAL A 127 19.11 -12.14 -25.70
N TRP A 128 20.32 -11.66 -25.48
CA TRP A 128 20.88 -11.27 -24.19
C TRP A 128 21.12 -9.75 -24.13
N ASN A 129 21.38 -9.22 -22.93
CA ASN A 129 21.67 -7.80 -22.68
C ASN A 129 20.56 -6.79 -23.06
N LYS A 130 19.27 -7.17 -23.08
CA LYS A 130 18.18 -6.23 -23.44
C LYS A 130 18.01 -5.05 -22.47
N ALA A 131 18.40 -5.21 -21.20
CA ALA A 131 18.16 -4.21 -20.16
C ALA A 131 19.26 -4.21 -19.10
N MET A 132 19.45 -3.06 -18.46
CA MET A 132 20.30 -2.87 -17.29
C MET A 132 19.52 -2.28 -16.12
N PHE A 133 19.96 -2.56 -14.90
CA PHE A 133 19.36 -1.97 -13.70
C PHE A 133 20.16 -0.75 -13.29
N VAL A 134 19.52 0.42 -13.36
CA VAL A 134 20.05 1.69 -12.87
C VAL A 134 19.49 1.94 -11.47
N LYS A 135 20.37 2.25 -10.52
CA LYS A 135 19.98 2.64 -9.17
C LYS A 135 19.77 4.15 -9.16
N ASP A 136 18.59 4.58 -8.71
CA ASP A 136 18.30 5.98 -8.45
C ASP A 136 19.15 6.46 -7.26
N PRO A 137 19.97 7.52 -7.41
CA PRO A 137 20.84 8.02 -6.35
C PRO A 137 20.07 8.53 -5.12
N GLU A 138 18.90 9.13 -5.32
CA GLU A 138 18.13 9.80 -4.27
C GLU A 138 17.20 8.81 -3.56
N THR A 139 16.51 7.96 -4.32
CA THR A 139 15.53 7.00 -3.75
C THR A 139 16.12 5.63 -3.45
N GLY A 140 17.35 5.35 -3.91
CA GLY A 140 17.99 4.04 -3.83
C GLY A 140 17.30 2.95 -4.66
N LYS A 141 16.26 3.29 -5.41
CA LYS A 141 15.40 2.35 -6.13
C LYS A 141 16.07 1.88 -7.41
N ARG A 142 16.08 0.57 -7.64
CA ARG A 142 16.60 -0.03 -8.89
C ARG A 142 15.50 -0.07 -9.94
N THR A 143 15.75 0.55 -11.09
CA THR A 143 14.85 0.55 -12.24
C THR A 143 15.51 -0.12 -13.43
N ALA A 144 14.75 -0.88 -14.22
CA ALA A 144 15.24 -1.51 -15.43
C ALA A 144 15.11 -0.52 -16.60
N VAL A 145 16.22 -0.21 -17.24
CA VAL A 145 16.33 0.63 -18.43
C VAL A 145 16.73 -0.27 -19.61
N LEU A 146 16.09 -0.08 -20.77
CA LEU A 146 16.44 -0.83 -21.98
C LEU A 146 17.80 -0.35 -22.49
N ARG A 147 18.66 -1.28 -22.90
CA ARG A 147 19.92 -0.96 -23.57
C ARG A 147 19.67 -0.66 -25.05
N PRO A 148 20.54 0.16 -25.70
CA PRO A 148 20.58 0.27 -27.15
C PRO A 148 20.62 -1.10 -27.81
N LYS A 149 20.05 -1.24 -29.01
CA LYS A 149 20.00 -2.54 -29.70
C LYS A 149 21.38 -3.04 -30.10
N ASP A 150 22.34 -2.15 -30.30
CA ASP A 150 23.71 -2.49 -30.68
C ASP A 150 24.46 -3.19 -29.54
N ASP A 151 24.04 -2.99 -28.29
CA ASP A 151 24.57 -3.72 -27.11
C ASP A 151 23.99 -5.15 -27.00
N TRP A 152 22.98 -5.51 -27.81
CA TRP A 152 22.29 -6.78 -27.67
C TRP A 152 23.10 -7.89 -28.35
N VAL A 153 23.39 -8.93 -27.59
CA VAL A 153 23.94 -10.16 -28.15
C VAL A 153 22.75 -11.01 -28.63
N ILE A 154 22.65 -11.18 -29.95
CA ILE A 154 21.62 -11.98 -30.61
C ILE A 154 22.28 -13.20 -31.23
N GLU A 155 21.79 -14.38 -30.88
CA GLU A 155 22.28 -15.66 -31.38
C GLU A 155 21.10 -16.51 -31.84
N ASP A 156 21.17 -17.06 -33.05
CA ASP A 156 20.17 -17.98 -33.56
C ASP A 156 20.55 -19.43 -33.22
N ARG A 157 19.65 -20.11 -32.53
CA ARG A 157 19.82 -21.43 -31.91
C ARG A 157 18.67 -22.36 -32.30
N PRO A 158 18.68 -22.88 -33.55
CA PRO A 158 17.65 -23.78 -34.02
C PRO A 158 17.57 -25.06 -33.16
N ASP A 159 18.70 -25.52 -32.61
CA ASP A 159 18.83 -26.64 -31.67
C ASP A 159 17.97 -26.50 -30.40
N LEU A 160 17.63 -25.26 -30.01
CA LEU A 160 16.85 -24.94 -28.82
C LEU A 160 15.42 -24.49 -29.14
N THR A 161 14.94 -24.73 -30.36
CA THR A 161 13.59 -24.31 -30.78
C THR A 161 12.52 -25.20 -30.13
N ILE A 162 11.55 -24.58 -29.46
CA ILE A 162 10.37 -25.28 -28.90
C ILE A 162 9.14 -25.08 -29.77
N VAL A 163 8.99 -23.89 -30.36
CA VAL A 163 7.82 -23.45 -31.12
C VAL A 163 8.22 -23.24 -32.58
N ALA A 164 7.47 -23.84 -33.51
CA ALA A 164 7.68 -23.67 -34.94
C ALA A 164 7.49 -22.21 -35.38
N GLY A 165 8.27 -21.76 -36.36
CA GLY A 165 8.27 -20.38 -36.86
C GLY A 165 6.88 -19.89 -37.30
N ASP A 166 6.09 -20.73 -37.95
CA ASP A 166 4.76 -20.35 -38.43
C ASP A 166 3.73 -20.19 -37.31
N LEU A 167 3.79 -21.07 -36.30
CA LEU A 167 2.97 -20.93 -35.09
C LEU A 167 3.35 -19.64 -34.33
N TRP A 168 4.64 -19.36 -34.21
CA TRP A 168 5.13 -18.11 -33.63
C TRP A 168 4.59 -16.88 -34.37
N LYS A 169 4.74 -16.84 -35.70
CA LYS A 169 4.25 -15.71 -36.54
C LYS A 169 2.75 -15.49 -36.36
N ARG A 170 1.93 -16.54 -36.40
CA ARG A 170 0.48 -16.45 -36.16
C ARG A 170 0.16 -15.86 -34.79
N VAL A 171 0.84 -16.32 -33.73
CA VAL A 171 0.66 -15.80 -32.37
C VAL A 171 1.06 -14.34 -32.25
N GLN A 172 2.20 -13.94 -32.82
CA GLN A 172 2.63 -12.53 -32.77
C GLN A 172 1.67 -11.62 -33.52
N GLU A 173 1.13 -12.07 -34.66
CA GLU A 173 0.15 -11.30 -35.42
C GLU A 173 -1.16 -11.13 -34.64
N GLN A 174 -1.67 -12.20 -34.03
CA GLN A 174 -2.83 -12.14 -33.13
C GLN A 174 -2.59 -11.17 -31.96
N LEU A 175 -1.42 -11.23 -31.32
CA LEU A 175 -1.04 -10.29 -30.26
C LEU A 175 -1.00 -8.83 -30.76
N ARG A 176 -0.52 -8.60 -31.98
CA ARG A 176 -0.47 -7.28 -32.61
C ARG A 176 -1.88 -6.74 -32.86
N ILE A 177 -2.78 -7.54 -33.43
CA ILE A 177 -4.18 -7.19 -33.69
C ILE A 177 -4.89 -6.83 -32.37
N VAL A 178 -4.80 -7.71 -31.37
CA VAL A 178 -5.37 -7.48 -30.03
C VAL A 178 -4.81 -6.20 -29.43
N ARG A 179 -3.49 -5.99 -29.51
CA ARG A 179 -2.85 -4.78 -28.98
C ARG A 179 -3.30 -3.51 -29.72
N ALA A 180 -3.53 -3.56 -31.03
CA ALA A 180 -4.06 -2.43 -31.78
C ALA A 180 -5.50 -2.10 -31.36
N ALA A 181 -6.36 -3.12 -31.27
CA ALA A 181 -7.75 -2.97 -30.87
C ALA A 181 -7.91 -2.41 -29.43
N TYR A 182 -7.10 -2.88 -28.48
CA TYR A 182 -7.14 -2.40 -27.10
C TYR A 182 -6.21 -1.21 -26.80
N GLY A 183 -5.25 -0.92 -27.68
CA GLY A 183 -4.25 0.15 -27.53
C GLY A 183 -4.70 1.50 -28.08
N ALA A 184 -5.64 1.52 -29.05
CA ALA A 184 -6.28 2.75 -29.52
C ALA A 184 -7.20 3.38 -28.46
N ALA A 185 -7.70 2.58 -27.51
CA ALA A 185 -8.40 3.10 -26.34
C ALA A 185 -7.38 3.61 -25.32
N GLY A 186 -7.03 4.90 -25.41
CA GLY A 186 -6.08 5.65 -24.58
C GLY A 186 -6.28 5.52 -23.06
N LYS A 187 -6.04 4.34 -22.51
CA LYS A 187 -5.84 4.16 -21.07
C LYS A 187 -4.43 4.64 -20.77
N GLN A 188 -4.34 5.82 -20.16
CA GLN A 188 -3.11 6.30 -19.53
C GLN A 188 -2.40 5.10 -18.88
N LYS A 189 -1.15 4.85 -19.30
CA LYS A 189 -0.29 3.87 -18.63
C LYS A 189 -0.28 4.27 -17.15
N ARG A 190 -0.94 3.48 -16.30
CA ARG A 190 -0.91 3.70 -14.85
C ARG A 190 0.57 3.77 -14.45
N PRO A 191 1.02 4.83 -13.75
CA PRO A 191 2.42 4.99 -13.40
C PRO A 191 2.93 3.71 -12.72
N ARG A 192 3.92 3.06 -13.32
CA ARG A 192 4.57 1.89 -12.72
C ARG A 192 5.37 2.41 -11.52
N GLY A 193 5.06 1.91 -10.32
CA GLY A 193 5.92 2.12 -9.14
C GLY A 193 5.37 3.03 -8.04
N LYS A 194 4.18 3.61 -8.18
CA LYS A 194 3.39 4.11 -7.03
C LYS A 194 2.46 2.99 -6.58
N ALA A 195 2.30 2.77 -5.28
CA ALA A 195 1.32 1.82 -4.76
C ALA A 195 -0.08 2.29 -5.22
N PRO A 196 -0.70 1.66 -6.24
CA PRO A 196 -1.94 2.17 -6.84
C PRO A 196 -3.07 2.20 -5.82
N GLU A 197 -2.94 1.34 -4.81
CA GLU A 197 -3.72 1.30 -3.60
C GLU A 197 -3.66 2.66 -2.90
N LEU A 198 -2.52 3.23 -2.53
CA LEU A 198 -2.43 4.54 -1.86
C LEU A 198 -3.10 5.71 -2.61
N HIS A 199 -3.27 5.63 -3.94
CA HIS A 199 -3.96 6.65 -4.75
C HIS A 199 -5.35 6.23 -5.25
N SER A 200 -5.88 5.09 -4.79
CA SER A 200 -7.22 4.64 -5.11
C SER A 200 -8.28 5.54 -4.47
N ARG A 201 -9.33 5.86 -5.23
CA ARG A 201 -10.51 6.61 -4.76
C ARG A 201 -11.45 5.80 -3.85
N HIS A 202 -11.08 4.58 -3.49
CA HIS A 202 -11.95 3.62 -2.80
C HIS A 202 -11.41 3.31 -1.40
N LEU A 203 -12.28 3.37 -0.39
CA LEU A 203 -11.93 3.33 1.04
C LEU A 203 -11.29 2.02 1.49
N LEU A 204 -11.61 0.88 0.86
CA LEU A 204 -11.08 -0.41 1.31
C LEU A 204 -10.02 -0.99 0.38
N SER A 205 -9.62 -0.22 -0.63
CA SER A 205 -8.61 -0.60 -1.61
C SER A 205 -7.25 -0.85 -0.95
N GLY A 206 -6.76 -2.09 -1.06
CA GLY A 206 -5.47 -2.53 -0.52
C GLY A 206 -5.49 -2.91 0.97
N LEU A 207 -6.64 -2.75 1.65
CA LEU A 207 -6.82 -3.17 3.04
C LEU A 207 -7.32 -4.61 3.14
N ILE A 208 -8.28 -4.97 2.29
CA ILE A 208 -8.99 -6.23 2.42
C ILE A 208 -8.26 -7.38 1.71
N ARG A 209 -8.22 -8.53 2.39
CA ARG A 209 -7.77 -9.83 1.88
C ARG A 209 -8.91 -10.84 1.83
N CYS A 210 -8.76 -11.84 0.98
CA CYS A 210 -9.66 -12.98 0.91
C CYS A 210 -9.35 -13.93 2.06
N GLY A 211 -10.36 -14.29 2.87
CA GLY A 211 -10.19 -15.22 3.99
C GLY A 211 -9.87 -16.65 3.57
N ILE A 212 -10.12 -17.03 2.30
CA ILE A 212 -9.86 -18.37 1.76
C ILE A 212 -8.45 -18.49 1.20
N CYS A 213 -8.06 -17.66 0.23
CA CYS A 213 -6.76 -17.78 -0.44
C CYS A 213 -5.69 -16.80 0.05
N GLY A 214 -6.05 -15.82 0.89
CA GLY A 214 -5.16 -14.76 1.37
C GLY A 214 -4.79 -13.69 0.33
N ALA A 215 -5.27 -13.82 -0.91
CA ALA A 215 -5.05 -12.82 -1.96
C ALA A 215 -5.81 -11.51 -1.64
N ARG A 216 -5.38 -10.40 -2.23
CA ARG A 216 -6.09 -9.12 -2.08
C ARG A 216 -7.50 -9.21 -2.67
N ILE A 217 -8.47 -8.56 -2.02
CA ILE A 217 -9.76 -8.25 -2.64
C ILE A 217 -9.59 -6.94 -3.41
N THR A 218 -9.89 -6.97 -4.71
CA THR A 218 -9.73 -5.83 -5.61
C THR A 218 -11.09 -5.27 -6.01
N ILE A 219 -11.15 -3.96 -6.21
CA ILE A 219 -12.36 -3.30 -6.71
C ILE A 219 -12.35 -3.25 -8.23
N GLN A 220 -13.41 -3.77 -8.85
CA GLN A 220 -13.71 -3.59 -10.26
C GLN A 220 -14.65 -2.39 -10.38
N ALA A 221 -14.10 -1.25 -10.83
CA ALA A 221 -14.91 -0.10 -11.19
C ALA A 221 -15.53 -0.32 -12.57
N SER A 222 -16.85 -0.17 -12.66
CA SER A 222 -17.61 -0.21 -13.90
C SER A 222 -18.37 1.08 -14.08
N GLN A 223 -18.69 1.39 -15.33
CA GLN A 223 -19.47 2.56 -15.71
C GLN A 223 -20.58 2.12 -16.67
N ARG A 224 -21.81 2.53 -16.40
CA ARG A 224 -22.96 2.33 -17.28
C ARG A 224 -23.51 3.68 -17.68
N LYS A 225 -23.70 3.90 -18.99
CA LYS A 225 -24.42 5.07 -19.51
C LYS A 225 -25.88 4.68 -19.71
N LYS A 226 -26.81 5.47 -19.16
CA LYS A 226 -28.25 5.33 -19.42
C LYS A 226 -28.83 6.74 -19.48
N ASN A 227 -29.56 7.05 -20.57
CA ASN A 227 -30.21 8.35 -20.80
C ASN A 227 -29.26 9.55 -20.57
N GLY A 228 -28.07 9.51 -21.17
CA GLY A 228 -27.05 10.56 -21.01
C GLY A 228 -26.34 10.61 -19.64
N ARG A 229 -26.87 9.95 -18.60
CA ARG A 229 -26.26 9.89 -17.26
C ARG A 229 -25.25 8.75 -17.14
N VAL A 230 -24.11 9.04 -16.52
CA VAL A 230 -23.02 8.07 -16.27
C VAL A 230 -23.11 7.55 -14.83
N TYR A 231 -23.53 6.29 -14.68
CA TYR A 231 -23.57 5.59 -13.41
C TYR A 231 -22.25 4.86 -13.18
N ARG A 232 -21.56 5.16 -12.08
CA ARG A 232 -20.31 4.49 -11.70
C ARG A 232 -20.61 3.57 -10.52
N TYR A 233 -20.23 2.30 -10.63
CA TYR A 233 -20.37 1.33 -9.55
C TYR A 233 -19.10 0.51 -9.39
N GLY A 234 -18.70 0.30 -8.15
CA GLY A 234 -17.57 -0.54 -7.77
C GLY A 234 -18.07 -1.88 -7.21
N ARG A 235 -17.37 -2.97 -7.54
CA ARG A 235 -17.58 -4.26 -6.87
C ARG A 235 -16.27 -4.83 -6.34
N TYR A 236 -16.28 -5.24 -5.08
CA TYR A 236 -15.17 -5.93 -4.42
C TYR A 236 -15.22 -7.43 -4.74
N ARG A 237 -14.10 -7.96 -5.26
CA ARG A 237 -13.96 -9.35 -5.70
C ARG A 237 -12.58 -9.92 -5.36
N CYS A 238 -12.51 -11.22 -5.08
CA CYS A 238 -11.24 -11.92 -4.89
C CYS A 238 -10.38 -11.85 -6.17
N SER A 239 -9.16 -11.30 -6.08
CA SER A 239 -8.28 -11.14 -7.24
C SER A 239 -7.84 -12.46 -7.86
N PHE A 240 -7.59 -13.49 -7.04
CA PHE A 240 -7.18 -14.81 -7.54
C PHE A 240 -8.33 -15.53 -8.23
N HIS A 241 -9.53 -15.55 -7.64
CA HIS A 241 -10.70 -16.11 -8.32
C HIS A 241 -10.91 -15.44 -9.69
N MET A 242 -10.85 -14.10 -9.74
CA MET A 242 -11.06 -13.34 -10.97
C MET A 242 -10.00 -13.59 -12.04
N THR A 243 -8.73 -13.69 -11.66
CA THR A 243 -7.61 -13.73 -12.63
C THR A 243 -7.06 -15.12 -12.91
N LYS A 244 -7.27 -16.07 -11.99
CA LYS A 244 -6.70 -17.42 -12.03
C LYS A 244 -7.74 -18.53 -12.05
N GLY A 245 -9.01 -18.22 -11.74
CA GLY A 245 -10.13 -19.15 -11.79
C GLY A 245 -10.54 -19.72 -10.43
N SER A 246 -11.67 -20.43 -10.43
CA SER A 246 -12.27 -21.07 -9.26
C SER A 246 -11.39 -22.17 -8.66
N SER A 247 -10.61 -22.89 -9.48
CA SER A 247 -9.68 -23.92 -9.00
C SER A 247 -8.60 -23.39 -8.06
N VAL A 248 -8.23 -22.10 -8.19
CA VAL A 248 -7.25 -21.46 -7.30
C VAL A 248 -7.90 -20.84 -6.06
N CYS A 249 -9.13 -20.35 -6.21
CA CYS A 249 -9.92 -19.85 -5.09
C CYS A 249 -11.40 -19.89 -5.48
N TRP A 250 -12.20 -20.64 -4.75
CA TRP A 250 -13.64 -20.75 -4.97
C TRP A 250 -14.43 -19.50 -4.52
N ASN A 251 -13.77 -18.50 -3.93
CA ASN A 251 -14.40 -17.26 -3.52
C ASN A 251 -14.87 -16.42 -4.73
N SER A 252 -16.11 -16.69 -5.17
CA SER A 252 -16.81 -16.01 -6.26
C SER A 252 -17.56 -14.75 -5.83
N MET A 253 -17.39 -14.32 -4.57
CA MET A 253 -18.13 -13.19 -4.02
C MET A 253 -17.95 -11.91 -4.84
N SER A 254 -19.02 -11.16 -4.95
CA SER A 254 -19.08 -9.93 -5.74
C SER A 254 -19.90 -8.87 -5.01
N ILE A 255 -19.27 -8.19 -4.05
CA ILE A 255 -19.95 -7.26 -3.15
C ILE A 255 -19.97 -5.85 -3.76
N ARG A 256 -21.10 -5.15 -3.69
CA ARG A 256 -21.15 -3.73 -4.09
C ARG A 256 -20.32 -2.90 -3.12
N GLN A 257 -19.62 -1.89 -3.65
CA GLN A 257 -18.74 -1.03 -2.85
C GLN A 257 -19.49 -0.38 -1.69
N GLN A 258 -20.64 0.25 -1.97
CA GLN A 258 -21.44 0.97 -0.98
C GLN A 258 -21.92 0.03 0.13
N ASP A 259 -22.49 -1.13 -0.22
CA ASP A 259 -22.99 -2.08 0.79
C ASP A 259 -21.89 -2.53 1.76
N LEU A 260 -20.69 -2.83 1.24
CA LEU A 260 -19.57 -3.25 2.09
C LEU A 260 -19.06 -2.10 2.96
N GLU A 261 -18.82 -0.93 2.37
CA GLU A 261 -18.27 0.22 3.07
C GLU A 261 -19.24 0.72 4.16
N THR A 262 -20.50 0.91 3.83
CA THR A 262 -21.52 1.37 4.79
C THR A 262 -21.70 0.38 5.93
N LYS A 263 -21.81 -0.93 5.64
CA LYS A 263 -22.00 -1.94 6.69
C LYS A 263 -20.76 -2.10 7.57
N LEU A 264 -19.57 -2.05 6.98
CA LEU A 264 -18.32 -2.15 7.73
C LEU A 264 -18.08 -0.92 8.62
N VAL A 265 -18.26 0.29 8.09
CA VAL A 265 -18.13 1.52 8.88
C VAL A 265 -19.24 1.63 9.92
N GLY A 266 -20.46 1.18 9.61
CA GLY A 266 -21.54 1.03 10.59
C GLY A 266 -21.09 0.17 11.77
N LYS A 267 -20.46 -0.99 11.52
CA LYS A 267 -19.90 -1.82 12.59
C LYS A 267 -18.78 -1.15 13.38
N PHE A 268 -17.95 -0.32 12.74
CA PHE A 268 -16.97 0.48 13.49
C PHE A 268 -17.62 1.56 14.35
N ARG A 269 -18.71 2.19 13.87
CA ARG A 269 -19.51 3.13 14.66
C ARG A 269 -20.14 2.45 15.86
N ASP A 270 -20.77 1.29 15.66
CA ASP A 270 -21.39 0.52 16.74
C ASP A 270 -20.37 0.10 17.81
N ALA A 271 -19.11 -0.07 17.43
CA ALA A 271 -18.00 -0.41 18.33
C ALA A 271 -17.51 0.79 19.18
N LEU A 272 -17.82 2.03 18.76
CA LEU A 272 -17.51 3.24 19.53
C LEU A 272 -18.63 3.46 20.56
N THR A 273 -18.57 2.71 21.65
CA THR A 273 -19.55 2.86 22.74
C THR A 273 -19.44 4.26 23.37
N PRO A 274 -20.51 4.74 24.04
CA PRO A 274 -20.47 6.02 24.75
C PRO A 274 -19.28 6.15 25.70
N GLU A 275 -18.91 5.07 26.40
CA GLU A 275 -17.79 5.00 27.35
C GLU A 275 -16.44 5.11 26.62
N MET A 276 -16.32 4.47 25.45
CA MET A 276 -15.13 4.59 24.60
C MET A 276 -14.98 6.03 24.08
N ILE A 277 -16.08 6.68 23.71
CA ILE A 277 -16.05 8.09 23.28
C ILE A 277 -15.56 8.98 24.43
N ASP A 278 -16.03 8.77 25.65
CA ASP A 278 -15.61 9.53 26.83
C ASP A 278 -14.12 9.34 27.14
N TYR A 279 -13.67 8.09 27.06
CA TYR A 279 -12.25 7.77 27.19
C TYR A 279 -11.41 8.51 26.13
N LEU A 280 -11.81 8.43 24.85
CA LEU A 280 -11.08 9.08 23.76
C LEU A 280 -11.05 10.60 23.89
N VAL A 281 -12.16 11.21 24.30
CA VAL A 281 -12.23 12.65 24.58
C VAL A 281 -11.25 13.01 25.69
N THR A 282 -11.28 12.26 26.80
CA THR A 282 -10.41 12.49 27.96
C THR A 282 -8.94 12.33 27.61
N ALA A 283 -8.56 11.21 26.99
CA ALA A 283 -7.19 10.92 26.60
C ALA A 283 -6.66 11.91 25.54
N THR A 284 -7.50 12.33 24.60
CA THR A 284 -7.12 13.33 23.60
C THR A 284 -6.93 14.69 24.25
N ASN A 285 -7.83 15.11 25.15
CA ASN A 285 -7.69 16.38 25.87
C ASN A 285 -6.48 16.39 26.80
N GLN A 286 -6.13 15.26 27.44
CA GLN A 286 -4.88 15.12 28.19
C GLN A 286 -3.64 15.20 27.29
N THR A 287 -3.69 14.58 26.11
CA THR A 287 -2.58 14.67 25.15
C THR A 287 -2.43 16.10 24.61
N LEU A 288 -3.55 16.76 24.31
CA LEU A 288 -3.58 18.17 23.92
C LEU A 288 -3.07 19.06 25.04
N SER A 289 -3.41 18.82 26.31
CA SER A 289 -2.90 19.62 27.42
C SER A 289 -1.40 19.46 27.63
N VAL A 290 -0.84 18.26 27.44
CA VAL A 290 0.61 18.00 27.48
C VAL A 290 1.32 18.66 26.30
N LEU A 291 0.78 18.53 25.08
CA LEU A 291 1.34 19.17 23.88
C LEU A 291 1.27 20.70 23.95
N HIS A 292 0.26 21.25 24.62
CA HIS A 292 0.11 22.68 24.89
C HIS A 292 0.77 23.13 26.19
N GLY A 293 1.43 22.23 26.94
CA GLY A 293 1.97 22.47 28.29
C GLY A 293 3.12 23.47 28.39
N ALA A 294 3.54 24.10 27.29
CA ALA A 294 4.61 25.12 27.26
C ALA A 294 4.14 26.51 26.80
N THR A 295 2.87 26.90 27.00
CA THR A 295 2.42 28.24 26.57
C THR A 295 1.52 29.02 27.53
N PRO A 296 0.57 28.46 28.31
CA PRO A 296 -0.31 29.31 29.12
C PRO A 296 0.40 30.05 30.25
N HIS A 297 1.24 29.35 31.02
CA HIS A 297 1.92 29.92 32.18
C HIS A 297 3.03 30.92 31.79
N GLU A 298 3.82 30.61 30.76
CA GLU A 298 4.86 31.52 30.25
C GLU A 298 4.25 32.78 29.60
N VAL A 299 3.13 32.64 28.87
CA VAL A 299 2.40 33.80 28.32
C VAL A 299 1.81 34.65 29.43
N GLU A 300 1.30 34.04 30.50
CA GLU A 300 0.74 34.75 31.65
C GLU A 300 1.82 35.51 32.45
N ILE A 301 2.98 34.89 32.68
CA ILE A 301 4.14 35.53 33.32
C ILE A 301 4.63 36.73 32.50
N LEU A 302 4.85 36.54 31.19
CA LEU A 302 5.33 37.62 30.31
C LEU A 302 4.29 38.73 30.13
N ALA A 303 2.99 38.40 30.15
CA ALA A 303 1.92 39.39 30.11
C ALA A 303 1.83 40.20 31.42
N GLU A 304 2.07 39.57 32.57
CA GLU A 304 2.10 40.27 33.85
C GLU A 304 3.32 41.19 33.97
N GLU A 305 4.51 40.72 33.57
CA GLU A 305 5.71 41.55 33.51
C GLU A 305 5.51 42.77 32.59
N ARG A 306 4.87 42.57 31.44
CA ARG A 306 4.52 43.66 30.52
C ARG A 306 3.57 44.68 31.17
N ARG A 307 2.51 44.23 31.85
CA ARG A 307 1.57 45.12 32.57
C ARG A 307 2.27 45.94 33.64
N HIS A 308 3.19 45.32 34.39
CA HIS A 308 3.96 46.00 35.41
C HIS A 308 4.80 47.14 34.81
N ILE A 309 5.53 46.86 33.74
CA ILE A 309 6.39 47.86 33.07
C ILE A 309 5.56 48.97 32.39
N GLU A 310 4.41 48.64 31.79
CA GLU A 310 3.45 49.64 31.26
C GLU A 310 2.97 50.59 32.36
N GLY A 311 2.71 50.06 33.57
CA GLY A 311 2.35 50.87 34.75
C GLY A 311 3.47 51.80 35.20
N GLU A 312 4.71 51.30 35.30
CA GLU A 312 5.88 52.12 35.61
C GLU A 312 6.09 53.24 34.59
N LEU A 313 5.99 52.91 33.30
CA LEU A 313 6.16 53.87 32.21
C LEU A 313 5.08 54.95 32.26
N SER A 314 3.81 54.58 32.50
CA SER A 314 2.70 55.52 32.65
C SER A 314 2.93 56.51 33.80
N ASN A 315 3.44 56.03 34.94
CA ASN A 315 3.78 56.87 36.08
C ASN A 315 4.93 57.85 35.77
N LEU A 316 5.97 57.38 35.07
CA LEU A 316 7.09 58.22 34.65
C LEU A 316 6.66 59.27 33.62
N VAL A 317 5.80 58.92 32.67
CA VAL A 317 5.24 59.85 31.68
C VAL A 317 4.34 60.90 32.35
N ALA A 318 3.50 60.49 33.30
CA ALA A 318 2.66 61.40 34.06
C ALA A 318 3.47 62.38 34.92
N PHE A 319 4.63 61.94 35.43
CA PHE A 319 5.57 62.79 36.15
C PHE A 319 6.20 63.85 35.23
N VAL A 320 6.65 63.46 34.02
CA VAL A 320 7.17 64.41 33.01
C VAL A 320 6.09 65.40 32.55
N ALA A 321 4.84 64.94 32.36
CA ALA A 321 3.74 65.78 31.91
C ALA A 321 3.33 66.87 32.93
N LYS A 322 3.66 66.70 34.22
CA LYS A 322 3.38 67.66 35.29
C LYS A 322 4.42 68.78 35.43
N GLY A 323 5.42 68.83 34.55
CA GLY A 323 6.29 69.99 34.37
C GLY A 323 7.66 69.93 35.07
N ASP A 324 8.04 68.78 35.65
CA ASP A 324 9.37 68.63 36.24
C ASP A 324 10.44 68.24 35.21
N VAL A 325 11.60 68.89 35.34
CA VAL A 325 12.71 68.95 34.38
C VAL A 325 13.11 67.56 33.83
N SER A 326 13.22 67.45 32.50
CA SER A 326 13.70 66.25 31.80
C SER A 326 15.20 65.99 32.06
N SER A 327 15.48 65.34 33.20
CA SER A 327 16.79 64.80 33.52
C SER A 327 17.24 63.81 32.42
N PRO A 328 18.51 63.87 31.95
CA PRO A 328 19.06 62.87 31.03
C PRO A 328 18.85 61.43 31.52
N ARG A 329 18.94 61.22 32.85
CA ARG A 329 18.71 59.92 33.49
C ARG A 329 17.26 59.44 33.39
N LEU A 330 16.30 60.37 33.41
CA LEU A 330 14.87 60.03 33.27
C LEU A 330 14.55 59.58 31.83
N ARG A 331 15.17 60.22 30.84
CA ARG A 331 15.06 59.79 29.43
C ARG A 331 15.65 58.40 29.20
N GLU A 332 16.77 58.10 29.86
CA GLU A 332 17.39 56.77 29.82
C GLU A 332 16.49 55.69 30.44
N GLU A 333 15.92 55.93 31.61
CA GLU A 333 15.01 54.98 32.30
C GLU A 333 13.70 54.73 31.54
N ILE A 334 13.17 55.73 30.83
CA ILE A 334 12.04 55.59 29.91
C ILE A 334 12.43 54.70 28.73
N GLY A 335 13.58 54.97 28.10
CA GLY A 335 14.06 54.19 26.96
C GLY A 335 14.32 52.72 27.28
N ILE A 336 14.86 52.41 28.46
CA ILE A 336 15.06 51.02 28.93
C ILE A 336 13.72 50.27 29.03
N ARG A 337 12.69 50.91 29.58
CA ARG A 337 11.36 50.31 29.73
C ARG A 337 10.64 50.14 28.39
N GLU A 338 10.73 51.12 27.50
CA GLU A 338 10.19 51.01 26.13
C GLU A 338 10.85 49.87 25.36
N GLN A 339 12.18 49.71 25.49
CA GLN A 339 12.90 48.60 24.87
C GLN A 339 12.48 47.24 25.43
N ARG A 340 12.28 47.12 26.74
CA ARG A 340 11.80 45.89 27.38
C ARG A 340 10.37 45.56 26.96
N LEU A 341 9.49 46.56 26.82
CA LEU A 341 8.14 46.37 26.29
C LEU A 341 8.13 45.86 24.84
N ALA A 342 9.02 46.40 24.00
CA ALA A 342 9.18 45.94 22.62
C ALA A 342 9.68 44.48 22.57
N GLU A 343 10.62 44.10 23.44
CA GLU A 343 11.12 42.73 23.55
C GLU A 343 10.02 41.75 24.00
N LEU A 344 9.30 42.07 25.09
CA LEU A 344 8.19 41.27 25.60
C LEU A 344 7.06 41.13 24.56
N GLY A 345 6.81 42.19 23.78
CA GLY A 345 5.86 42.17 22.66
C GLY A 345 6.22 41.13 21.60
N LEU A 346 7.47 41.12 21.14
CA LEU A 346 7.97 40.14 20.16
C LEU A 346 7.96 38.71 20.69
N GLN A 347 8.29 38.51 21.97
CA GLN A 347 8.23 37.19 22.62
C GLN A 347 6.79 36.66 22.66
N LEU A 348 5.82 37.50 23.05
CA LEU A 348 4.40 37.16 23.04
C LEU A 348 3.86 36.89 21.63
N GLU A 349 4.28 37.67 20.62
CA GLU A 349 3.89 37.43 19.22
C GLU A 349 4.45 36.12 18.66
N ARG A 350 5.71 35.76 18.99
CA ARG A 350 6.29 34.47 18.59
C ARG A 350 5.55 33.29 19.22
N LEU A 351 5.22 33.40 20.51
CA LEU A 351 4.45 32.38 21.23
C LEU A 351 3.02 32.25 20.66
N ARG A 352 2.40 33.37 20.25
CA ARG A 352 1.07 33.38 19.60
C ARG A 352 1.12 32.89 18.15
N GLY A 353 2.17 33.22 17.38
CA GLY A 353 2.32 32.86 15.96
C GLY A 353 2.66 31.40 15.70
N ALA A 354 3.25 30.70 16.68
CA ALA A 354 3.46 29.25 16.63
C ALA A 354 2.17 28.44 16.90
N ALA A 355 1.11 29.08 17.42
CA ALA A 355 -0.17 28.45 17.72
C ALA A 355 -1.19 28.80 16.63
N THR A 356 -1.34 27.93 15.63
CA THR A 356 -2.66 27.85 14.98
C THR A 356 -3.61 27.32 16.05
N PRO A 357 -4.76 27.95 16.35
CA PRO A 357 -5.60 27.49 17.45
C PRO A 357 -6.29 26.18 17.01
N ALA A 358 -5.62 25.06 17.24
CA ALA A 358 -6.31 23.80 17.40
C ALA A 358 -7.25 23.96 18.63
N PRO A 359 -8.48 23.44 18.59
CA PRO A 359 -9.43 23.61 19.69
C PRO A 359 -8.78 23.19 21.01
N LEU A 360 -8.79 24.11 21.99
CA LEU A 360 -8.18 23.95 23.31
C LEU A 360 -8.68 22.70 24.04
N GLN A 361 -9.91 22.27 23.74
CA GLN A 361 -10.45 20.98 24.12
C GLN A 361 -11.43 20.48 23.05
N ILE A 362 -11.45 19.16 22.86
CA ILE A 362 -12.47 18.46 22.10
C ILE A 362 -13.63 18.16 23.07
N ASN A 363 -14.86 18.52 22.70
CA ASN A 363 -16.04 18.21 23.50
C ASN A 363 -16.73 16.90 23.02
N ARG A 364 -17.46 16.26 23.93
CA ARG A 364 -18.16 15.00 23.67
C ARG A 364 -19.17 15.11 22.53
N THR A 365 -19.95 16.19 22.52
CA THR A 365 -21.02 16.44 21.54
C THR A 365 -20.47 16.51 20.12
N TRP A 366 -19.36 17.22 19.91
CA TRP A 366 -18.70 17.27 18.60
C TRP A 366 -18.20 15.90 18.17
N VAL A 367 -17.58 15.11 19.06
CA VAL A 367 -17.12 13.75 18.70
C VAL A 367 -18.30 12.87 18.30
N GLN A 368 -19.41 12.93 19.03
CA GLN A 368 -20.63 12.19 18.69
C GLN A 368 -21.17 12.58 17.31
N GLU A 369 -21.23 13.88 16.99
CA GLU A 369 -21.61 14.36 15.67
C GLU A 369 -20.67 13.84 14.57
N GLN A 370 -19.34 13.88 14.80
CA GLN A 370 -18.37 13.34 13.85
C GLN A 370 -18.52 11.82 13.66
N VAL A 371 -18.81 11.07 14.72
CA VAL A 371 -19.06 9.62 14.66
C VAL A 371 -20.33 9.31 13.83
N LEU A 372 -21.38 10.12 13.97
CA LEU A 372 -22.59 10.03 13.15
C LEU A 372 -22.32 10.36 11.67
N GLN A 373 -21.36 11.24 11.38
CA GLN A 373 -20.94 11.61 10.03
C GLN A 373 -19.75 10.78 9.50
N LEU A 374 -19.29 9.77 10.25
CA LEU A 374 -18.05 9.03 9.95
C LEU A 374 -18.01 8.47 8.52
N ASN A 375 -19.12 7.95 8.00
CA ASN A 375 -19.21 7.47 6.62
C ASN A 375 -18.87 8.54 5.58
N GLU A 376 -19.38 9.75 5.77
CA GLU A 376 -19.17 10.87 4.86
C GLU A 376 -17.73 11.40 4.97
N LEU A 377 -17.21 11.52 6.20
CA LEU A 377 -15.84 11.97 6.47
C LEU A 377 -14.80 11.04 5.83
N LEU A 378 -14.97 9.72 6.00
CA LEU A 378 -14.07 8.72 5.40
C LEU A 378 -14.17 8.73 3.86
N SER A 379 -15.32 9.11 3.31
CA SER A 379 -15.56 9.19 1.87
C SER A 379 -15.01 10.47 1.23
N LYS A 380 -14.95 11.60 1.96
CA LYS A 380 -14.39 12.87 1.47
C LYS A 380 -12.90 12.79 1.17
N ASN A 381 -12.13 12.07 2.02
CA ASN A 381 -10.70 11.82 1.80
C ASN A 381 -10.33 10.33 1.94
N PRO A 382 -10.62 9.50 0.93
CA PRO A 382 -10.38 8.05 1.01
C PRO A 382 -8.91 7.67 1.17
N ALA A 383 -7.97 8.52 0.71
CA ALA A 383 -6.53 8.26 0.87
C ALA A 383 -6.08 8.52 2.31
N GLY A 384 -6.49 9.64 2.90
CA GLY A 384 -6.24 9.96 4.31
C GLY A 384 -6.89 8.95 5.24
N ALA A 385 -8.18 8.68 5.04
CA ALA A 385 -8.95 7.69 5.80
C ALA A 385 -8.27 6.31 5.85
N ARG A 386 -7.77 5.83 4.71
CA ARG A 386 -7.07 4.54 4.66
C ARG A 386 -5.76 4.51 5.41
N ARG A 387 -4.96 5.58 5.32
CA ARG A 387 -3.73 5.67 6.10
C ARG A 387 -4.04 5.60 7.58
N GLU A 388 -5.12 6.23 8.01
CA GLU A 388 -5.55 6.19 9.41
C GLU A 388 -6.05 4.80 9.81
N ILE A 389 -6.93 4.18 9.02
CA ILE A 389 -7.41 2.81 9.27
C ILE A 389 -6.24 1.81 9.36
N GLN A 390 -5.19 1.95 8.54
CA GLN A 390 -4.00 1.09 8.58
C GLN A 390 -3.17 1.21 9.88
N LYS A 391 -3.28 2.32 10.61
CA LYS A 391 -2.61 2.48 11.91
C LYS A 391 -3.28 1.64 12.99
N HIS A 392 -4.58 1.38 12.86
CA HIS A 392 -5.38 0.74 13.91
C HIS A 392 -5.78 -0.69 13.58
N ILE A 393 -5.89 -1.04 12.29
CA ILE A 393 -6.40 -2.33 11.83
C ILE A 393 -5.40 -3.00 10.90
N GLU A 394 -5.15 -4.28 11.13
CA GLU A 394 -4.39 -5.16 10.28
C GLU A 394 -5.16 -6.44 9.93
N ASP A 395 -4.72 -7.10 8.86
CA ASP A 395 -5.24 -8.39 8.42
C ASP A 395 -6.77 -8.47 8.25
N LEU A 396 -7.38 -7.40 7.72
CA LEU A 396 -8.80 -7.36 7.39
C LEU A 396 -9.10 -8.36 6.27
N ARG A 397 -9.79 -9.45 6.58
CA ARG A 397 -10.14 -10.55 5.69
C ARG A 397 -11.65 -10.64 5.49
N ILE A 398 -12.07 -11.04 4.30
CA ILE A 398 -13.47 -11.34 3.99
C ILE A 398 -13.58 -12.69 3.31
N ALA A 399 -14.53 -13.51 3.76
CA ALA A 399 -14.88 -14.80 3.16
C ALA A 399 -16.42 -14.95 3.06
N PRO A 400 -16.93 -15.72 2.08
CA PRO A 400 -18.29 -16.25 2.11
C PRO A 400 -18.50 -17.11 3.37
N ALA A 401 -19.69 -17.03 3.97
CA ALA A 401 -20.12 -17.87 5.09
C ALA A 401 -21.41 -18.64 4.72
N PRO A 402 -21.33 -19.63 3.80
CA PRO A 402 -22.50 -20.31 3.25
C PRO A 402 -23.29 -21.07 4.32
N GLU A 403 -22.63 -21.56 5.38
CA GLU A 403 -23.27 -22.24 6.51
C GLU A 403 -24.25 -21.37 7.32
N MET A 404 -24.23 -20.03 7.13
CA MET A 404 -25.10 -19.09 7.83
C MET A 404 -26.16 -18.45 6.91
N GLY A 405 -26.39 -19.02 5.73
CA GLY A 405 -27.37 -18.57 4.76
C GLY A 405 -26.74 -18.06 3.47
N GLU A 406 -27.54 -18.05 2.39
CA GLU A 406 -27.09 -17.49 1.13
C GLU A 406 -26.74 -16.01 1.30
N ARG A 407 -25.56 -15.60 0.78
CA ARG A 407 -25.11 -14.19 0.69
C ARG A 407 -24.68 -13.54 2.01
N VAL A 408 -24.32 -14.35 3.01
CA VAL A 408 -23.63 -13.87 4.20
C VAL A 408 -22.12 -13.82 3.95
N ILE A 409 -21.48 -12.73 4.37
CA ILE A 409 -20.02 -12.62 4.40
C ILE A 409 -19.55 -12.53 5.84
N GLN A 410 -18.45 -13.22 6.11
CA GLN A 410 -17.71 -13.07 7.34
C GLN A 410 -16.55 -12.11 7.09
N VAL A 411 -16.45 -11.08 7.92
CA VAL A 411 -15.32 -10.15 7.96
C VAL A 411 -14.53 -10.43 9.24
N THR A 412 -13.24 -10.68 9.11
CA THR A 412 -12.32 -10.85 10.24
C THR A 412 -11.20 -9.83 10.14
N GLY A 413 -10.62 -9.41 11.25
CA GLY A 413 -9.52 -8.45 11.29
C GLY A 413 -8.79 -8.52 12.62
N ARG A 414 -7.68 -7.79 12.75
CA ARG A 414 -6.96 -7.65 14.02
C ARG A 414 -6.72 -6.18 14.31
N ALA A 415 -7.02 -5.75 15.53
CA ALA A 415 -6.63 -4.40 15.98
C ALA A 415 -5.17 -4.42 16.43
N LYS A 416 -4.43 -3.36 16.08
CA LYS A 416 -3.03 -3.18 16.49
C LYS A 416 -2.96 -2.71 17.94
N VAL A 417 -2.01 -3.26 18.68
CA VAL A 417 -1.77 -2.99 20.12
C VAL A 417 -1.35 -1.55 20.37
N ASP A 418 -0.56 -0.97 19.47
CA ASP A 418 -0.13 0.43 19.55
C ASP A 418 -1.14 1.43 18.97
N GLY A 419 -2.32 0.96 18.58
CA GLY A 419 -3.41 1.80 18.07
C GLY A 419 -4.13 2.59 19.16
N LEU A 420 -5.28 3.18 18.80
CA LEU A 420 -6.11 4.03 19.66
C LEU A 420 -6.51 3.41 21.03
N LEU A 421 -6.33 2.09 21.21
CA LEU A 421 -6.82 1.28 22.33
C LEU A 421 -5.70 0.85 23.30
N ARG A 422 -4.73 1.72 23.58
CA ARG A 422 -3.68 1.41 24.57
C ARG A 422 -4.28 1.21 25.96
N GLY A 423 -4.00 0.07 26.57
CA GLY A 423 -3.95 -0.07 28.03
C GLY A 423 -5.15 -0.67 28.75
N GLU A 424 -6.32 -0.81 28.13
CA GLU A 424 -7.44 -1.55 28.72
C GLU A 424 -7.72 -2.86 27.98
N GLU A 425 -8.48 -3.76 28.63
CA GLU A 425 -9.05 -4.95 27.99
C GLU A 425 -9.65 -4.55 26.66
N ALA A 426 -8.90 -4.84 25.60
CA ALA A 426 -9.35 -4.80 24.25
C ALA A 426 -10.79 -5.28 24.16
N VAL A 427 -11.72 -4.35 23.93
CA VAL A 427 -13.11 -4.68 23.68
C VAL A 427 -13.10 -5.72 22.57
N ARG A 428 -13.37 -6.96 22.95
CA ARG A 428 -13.45 -8.08 22.03
C ARG A 428 -14.64 -7.78 21.15
N LEU A 429 -14.37 -7.45 19.89
CA LEU A 429 -15.38 -7.36 18.85
C LEU A 429 -15.91 -8.77 18.56
N GLN A 430 -16.80 -9.25 19.44
CA GLN A 430 -17.57 -10.46 19.28
C GLN A 430 -18.98 -10.07 18.83
N LEU A 431 -19.17 -9.98 17.52
CA LEU A 431 -20.45 -9.63 16.93
C LEU A 431 -21.36 -10.87 16.86
N VAL A 432 -22.22 -11.05 17.86
CA VAL A 432 -23.36 -11.98 17.83
C VAL A 432 -24.63 -11.15 17.60
N ALA A 433 -25.39 -11.49 16.57
CA ALA A 433 -26.75 -10.97 16.43
C ALA A 433 -27.62 -11.67 17.46
N GLY A 434 -28.26 -10.89 18.33
CA GLY A 434 -29.32 -11.39 19.19
C GLY A 434 -30.46 -11.94 18.35
N ALA A 435 -30.85 -13.17 18.65
CA ALA A 435 -32.19 -13.67 18.39
C ALA A 435 -32.73 -14.16 19.73
N GLY A 436 -33.62 -13.38 20.33
CA GLY A 436 -34.42 -13.84 21.46
C GLY A 436 -35.71 -14.44 20.91
N PHE A 437 -35.98 -15.71 21.23
CA PHE A 437 -37.09 -16.17 22.08
C PHE A 437 -36.94 -17.70 22.26
N GLU A 438 -36.77 -18.11 23.52
CA GLU A 438 -36.35 -19.41 24.11
C GLU A 438 -37.53 -20.40 24.37
N PRO A 439 -37.37 -21.63 24.96
CA PRO A 439 -36.24 -22.22 25.74
C PRO A 439 -35.79 -23.65 25.28
N ALA A 440 -34.67 -24.27 25.68
CA ALA A 440 -33.92 -24.23 26.95
C ALA A 440 -32.39 -24.54 26.78
N THR A 441 -31.53 -23.63 27.32
CA THR A 441 -30.31 -23.83 28.17
C THR A 441 -29.35 -25.03 27.97
N PHE A 442 -28.01 -24.97 28.10
CA PHE A 442 -26.97 -24.00 28.51
C PHE A 442 -25.62 -24.46 27.90
N GLY A 443 -24.71 -23.53 27.59
CA GLY A 443 -23.33 -23.87 27.20
C GLY A 443 -22.44 -22.70 26.79
N LEU A 444 -22.28 -21.72 27.68
CA LEU A 444 -21.17 -20.75 27.62
C LEU A 444 -19.84 -21.51 27.52
N ARG A 445 -19.09 -21.30 26.43
CA ARG A 445 -17.65 -21.62 26.44
C ARG A 445 -16.83 -20.46 25.89
N LEU A 446 -16.32 -19.69 26.84
CA LEU A 446 -15.07 -18.95 26.73
C LEU A 446 -13.99 -19.90 26.22
N VAL A 447 -13.41 -19.62 25.04
CA VAL A 447 -12.06 -20.07 24.73
C VAL A 447 -11.15 -18.87 24.88
N LEU A 448 -10.56 -18.76 26.06
CA LEU A 448 -9.38 -17.94 26.29
C LEU A 448 -8.21 -18.58 25.52
N ALA A 449 -7.74 -17.90 24.49
CA ALA A 449 -6.40 -18.10 23.99
C ALA A 449 -5.67 -16.76 23.91
N ARG A 450 -5.08 -16.34 25.04
CA ARG A 450 -3.91 -15.47 25.02
C ARG A 450 -2.77 -16.28 24.41
N ARG A 451 -2.64 -16.25 23.08
CA ARG A 451 -1.36 -16.52 22.44
C ARG A 451 -0.93 -15.23 21.75
N HIS A 452 -0.15 -14.43 22.49
CA HIS A 452 0.50 -13.20 22.06
C HIS A 452 -0.46 -12.02 21.79
N SER A 453 -0.52 -11.05 22.72
CA SER A 453 -0.69 -9.61 22.46
C SER A 453 -1.53 -9.16 21.24
N THR A 454 -2.68 -9.79 20.93
CA THR A 454 -3.42 -9.49 19.68
C THR A 454 -4.94 -9.53 19.90
N ILE A 455 -5.64 -8.50 19.42
CA ILE A 455 -7.09 -8.33 19.50
C ILE A 455 -7.72 -8.80 18.18
N LEU A 456 -8.65 -9.75 18.23
CA LEU A 456 -9.37 -10.25 17.04
C LEU A 456 -10.70 -9.50 16.88
N ILE A 457 -10.95 -9.01 15.67
CA ILE A 457 -12.20 -8.40 15.24
C ILE A 457 -12.94 -9.43 14.38
N GLN A 458 -14.17 -9.77 14.73
CA GLN A 458 -15.01 -10.65 13.90
C GLN A 458 -16.40 -10.04 13.72
N ALA A 459 -16.75 -9.75 12.47
CA ALA A 459 -18.03 -9.17 12.06
C ALA A 459 -18.76 -10.04 11.04
N ARG A 460 -20.09 -10.11 11.18
CA ARG A 460 -20.99 -10.76 10.21
C ARG A 460 -21.75 -9.68 9.48
N LEU A 461 -21.71 -9.70 8.14
CA LEU A 461 -22.46 -8.77 7.31
C LEU A 461 -23.43 -9.57 6.43
N VAL A 462 -24.73 -9.38 6.63
CA VAL A 462 -25.77 -9.81 5.68
C VAL A 462 -25.78 -8.78 4.56
N LEU A 463 -25.73 -9.19 3.30
CA LEU A 463 -25.76 -8.27 2.14
C LEU A 463 -27.15 -8.22 1.52
N ASP A 464 -27.69 -7.02 1.31
CA ASP A 464 -28.98 -6.84 0.64
C ASP A 464 -28.72 -6.82 -0.87
N ALA A 465 -29.21 -7.84 -1.58
CA ALA A 465 -29.15 -7.84 -3.03
C ALA A 465 -30.56 -7.65 -3.59
N ARG A 466 -30.82 -6.47 -4.17
CA ARG A 466 -31.59 -6.45 -5.41
C ARG A 466 -30.63 -6.77 -6.55
N LEU A 467 -30.86 -7.89 -7.25
CA LEU A 467 -30.14 -8.29 -8.47
C LEU A 467 -30.18 -7.17 -9.51
#